data_AF-A0A9P5JHH2-F1
#
_entry.id   AF-A0A9P5JHH2-F1
#
_cell.length_a   1.000
_cell.length_b   1.000
_cell.length_c   1.000
_cell.angle_alpha   90.00
_cell.angle_beta   90.00
_cell.angle_gamma   90.00
#
_symmetry.space_group_name_H-M   'P 1'
#
loop_
_entity.id
_entity.type
_entity.pdbx_description
1 polymer ?
#
loop_
_entity_poly.entity_id
_entity_poly.type
_entity_poly.pdbx_seq_one_letter_code
_entity_poly.pdbx_strand_id
1 'polypeptide(L)' 'ISAYECIDTNFNLESCGGCVIPYTLGLTADEIDELSAGVDCSAKLGVSDVECQMGRCAVHKCKKGYNRVPVLQE' A
#
# COMPACT_ATOMS: atom_id res chain seq x y z
N ILE A 1 9.84 18.94 -18.43
CA ILE A 1 8.78 19.40 -17.50
C ILE A 1 8.52 18.26 -16.54
N SER A 2 8.78 18.46 -15.25
CA SER A 2 8.31 17.55 -14.20
C SER A 2 7.14 18.26 -13.52
N ALA A 3 5.93 17.80 -13.78
CA ALA A 3 4.74 18.28 -13.10
C ALA A 3 4.57 17.41 -11.85
N TYR A 4 4.66 18.04 -10.68
CA TYR A 4 4.30 17.39 -9.43
C TYR A 4 2.81 17.63 -9.19
N GLU A 5 2.12 16.62 -8.70
CA GLU A 5 0.75 16.73 -8.22
C GLU A 5 0.69 16.39 -6.72
N CYS A 6 -0.14 17.12 -5.98
CA CYS A 6 -0.43 16.81 -4.59
C CYS A 6 -1.56 15.79 -4.55
N ILE A 7 -1.32 14.65 -3.90
CA ILE A 7 -2.30 13.56 -3.76
C ILE A 7 -2.48 13.21 -2.28
N ASP A 8 -3.70 12.85 -1.90
CA ASP A 8 -3.98 12.34 -0.55
C ASP A 8 -3.77 10.83 -0.53
N THR A 9 -2.64 10.43 0.01
CA THR A 9 -2.21 9.03 0.08
C THR A 9 -2.98 8.20 1.12
N ASN A 10 -3.88 8.80 1.88
CA ASN A 10 -4.81 8.05 2.72
C ASN A 10 -5.94 7.41 1.92
N PHE A 11 -6.22 7.94 0.72
CA PHE A 11 -7.36 7.55 -0.11
C PHE A 11 -6.99 7.31 -1.57
N ASN A 12 -5.81 7.74 -2.03
CA ASN A 12 -5.39 7.50 -3.40
C ASN A 12 -5.01 6.03 -3.60
N LEU A 13 -5.73 5.34 -4.48
CA LEU A 13 -5.58 3.91 -4.72
C LEU A 13 -4.17 3.53 -5.22
N GLU A 14 -3.59 4.38 -6.07
CA GLU A 14 -2.31 4.17 -6.75
C GLU A 14 -1.11 4.63 -5.92
N SER A 15 -1.33 5.25 -4.77
CA SER A 15 -0.27 5.77 -3.89
C SER A 15 -0.60 5.59 -2.41
N CYS A 16 -1.33 4.53 -2.10
CA CYS A 16 -1.90 4.30 -0.79
C CYS A 16 -0.81 4.09 0.25
N GLY A 17 -0.87 4.86 1.34
CA GLY A 17 0.06 4.73 2.47
C GLY A 17 1.42 5.43 2.34
N GLY A 18 1.73 6.09 1.22
CA GLY A 18 2.96 6.90 1.12
C GLY A 18 2.79 8.23 1.85
N CYS A 19 3.56 8.69 2.82
CA CYS A 19 4.99 8.81 2.94
C CYS A 19 5.28 8.75 4.45
N VAL A 20 5.97 7.71 4.92
CA VAL A 20 6.52 7.71 6.28
C VAL A 20 7.88 8.35 6.13
N ILE A 21 8.14 9.48 6.79
CA ILE A 21 9.50 9.99 6.94
C ILE A 21 10.19 8.97 7.85
N PRO A 22 11.00 8.02 7.33
CA PRO A 22 11.52 6.97 8.19
C PRO A 22 12.63 7.61 9.01
N TYR A 23 12.63 7.40 10.33
CA TYR A 23 13.84 7.61 11.11
C TYR A 23 14.81 6.48 10.74
N THR A 24 15.62 6.68 9.70
CA THR A 24 16.44 5.63 9.06
C THR A 24 17.66 5.18 9.88
N LEU A 25 17.88 5.75 11.07
CA LEU A 25 18.99 5.42 11.95
C LEU A 25 18.85 3.99 12.49
N GLY A 26 19.69 3.08 11.97
CA GLY A 26 19.76 1.68 12.41
C GLY A 26 18.99 0.69 11.53
N LEU A 27 18.39 1.13 10.42
CA LEU A 27 17.67 0.27 9.48
C LEU A 27 18.52 -0.04 8.24
N THR A 28 18.36 -1.25 7.70
CA THR A 28 18.98 -1.67 6.43
C THR A 28 18.27 -1.08 5.22
N ALA A 29 18.91 -1.09 4.05
CA ALA A 29 18.32 -0.58 2.81
C ALA A 29 17.02 -1.32 2.43
N ASP A 30 16.97 -2.64 2.64
CA ASP A 30 15.77 -3.45 2.42
C ASP A 30 14.65 -3.12 3.42
N GLU A 31 14.99 -2.84 4.69
CA GLU A 31 14.01 -2.38 5.68
C GLU A 31 13.47 -0.98 5.35
N ILE A 32 14.30 -0.10 4.79
CA ILE A 32 13.89 1.25 4.36
C ILE A 32 12.95 1.19 3.14
N ASP A 33 13.18 0.25 2.22
CA ASP A 33 12.32 0.03 1.03
C ASP A 33 10.92 -0.49 1.44
N GLU A 34 10.88 -1.41 2.42
CA GLU A 34 9.63 -1.91 3.02
C GLU A 34 8.90 -0.88 3.89
N LEU A 35 9.59 0.19 4.32
CA LEU A 35 9.10 1.10 5.37
C LEU A 35 8.12 2.19 4.92
N SER A 36 7.77 2.31 3.64
CA SER A 36 6.58 3.04 3.10
C SER A 36 6.79 3.68 1.74
N ALA A 37 7.17 2.88 0.75
CA ALA A 37 6.71 3.21 -0.59
C ALA A 37 5.18 3.14 -0.58
N GLY A 38 4.49 4.24 -0.91
CA GLY A 38 3.06 4.17 -1.19
C GLY A 38 2.81 3.10 -2.25
N VAL A 39 1.78 2.28 -2.08
CA VAL A 39 1.53 1.13 -2.95
C VAL A 39 0.32 1.38 -3.85
N ASP A 40 0.37 0.87 -5.07
CA ASP A 40 -0.82 0.70 -5.89
C ASP A 40 -1.57 -0.56 -5.43
N CYS A 41 -2.67 -0.36 -4.71
CA CYS A 41 -3.49 -1.47 -4.23
C CYS A 41 -4.10 -2.29 -5.38
N SER A 42 -4.33 -1.67 -6.55
CA SER A 42 -4.96 -2.31 -7.71
C SER A 42 -4.01 -3.26 -8.45
N ALA A 43 -2.71 -2.99 -8.38
CA ALA A 43 -1.66 -3.84 -8.95
C ALA A 43 -1.39 -5.11 -8.12
N LYS A 44 -1.93 -5.23 -6.90
CA LYS A 44 -1.74 -6.42 -6.06
C LYS A 44 -2.29 -7.67 -6.74
N LEU A 45 -1.49 -8.73 -6.74
CA LEU A 45 -1.87 -9.99 -7.38
C LEU A 45 -3.13 -10.57 -6.72
N GLY A 46 -4.07 -11.02 -7.55
CA GLY A 46 -5.27 -11.72 -7.07
C GLY A 46 -6.39 -10.84 -6.52
N VAL A 47 -6.22 -9.52 -6.46
CA VAL A 47 -7.31 -8.61 -6.06
C VAL A 47 -8.22 -8.28 -7.25
N SER A 48 -9.51 -8.11 -6.99
CA SER A 48 -10.51 -7.69 -7.98
C SER A 48 -11.28 -6.44 -7.56
N ASP A 49 -11.35 -6.18 -6.25
CA ASP A 49 -12.02 -5.02 -5.68
C ASP A 49 -11.25 -4.60 -4.42
N VAL A 50 -10.71 -3.38 -4.45
CA VAL A 50 -9.81 -2.84 -3.43
C VAL A 50 -10.09 -1.36 -3.22
N GLU A 51 -9.77 -0.89 -2.03
CA GLU A 51 -9.87 0.50 -1.65
C GLU A 51 -8.65 0.89 -0.84
N CYS A 52 -8.19 2.14 -1.00
CA CYS A 52 -7.26 2.73 -0.06
C CYS A 52 -8.06 3.38 1.07
N GLN A 53 -7.93 2.84 2.27
CA GLN A 53 -8.62 3.36 3.45
C GLN A 53 -7.60 3.68 4.54
N MET A 54 -7.46 4.96 4.85
CA MET A 54 -6.53 5.45 5.89
C MET A 54 -5.09 4.95 5.66
N GLY A 55 -4.63 4.99 4.40
CA GLY A 55 -3.28 4.58 4.02
C GLY A 55 -3.07 3.05 4.03
N ARG A 56 -4.14 2.25 4.08
CA ARG A 56 -4.08 0.78 4.01
C ARG A 56 -4.93 0.26 2.85
N CYS A 57 -4.42 -0.75 2.16
CA CYS A 57 -5.20 -1.46 1.14
C CYS A 57 -6.26 -2.36 1.80
N ALA A 58 -7.52 -1.97 1.73
CA ALA A 58 -8.65 -2.83 2.07
C ALA A 58 -9.03 -3.68 0.86
N VAL A 59 -8.99 -5.01 1.00
CA VAL A 59 -9.40 -5.94 -0.06
C VAL A 59 -10.85 -6.37 0.15
N HIS A 60 -11.74 -5.90 -0.72
CA HIS A 60 -13.16 -6.22 -0.69
C HIS A 60 -13.46 -7.55 -1.41
N LYS A 61 -12.80 -7.79 -2.55
CA LYS A 61 -12.94 -9.04 -3.32
C LYS A 61 -11.63 -9.49 -3.95
N CYS A 62 -11.50 -10.81 -4.08
CA CYS A 62 -10.42 -11.46 -4.79
C CYS A 62 -10.88 -11.94 -6.18
N LYS A 63 -9.94 -12.08 -7.12
CA LYS A 63 -10.13 -12.76 -8.41
C LYS A 63 -10.47 -14.24 -8.17
N LYS A 64 -11.10 -14.88 -9.16
CA LYS A 64 -11.39 -16.32 -9.11
C LYS A 64 -10.10 -17.12 -8.87
N GLY A 65 -10.15 -18.06 -7.91
CA GLY A 65 -8.98 -18.87 -7.52
C GLY A 65 -8.12 -18.26 -6.40
N TYR A 66 -8.41 -17.03 -5.97
CA TYR A 66 -7.78 -16.38 -4.83
C TYR A 66 -8.77 -16.29 -3.67
N ASN A 67 -8.26 -16.40 -2.44
CA ASN A 67 -9.07 -16.31 -1.23
C ASN A 67 -8.42 -15.29 -0.27
N ARG A 68 -9.27 -14.54 0.45
CA ARG A 68 -8.81 -13.71 1.58
C ARG A 68 -8.44 -14.64 2.72
N VAL A 69 -7.18 -14.57 3.15
CA VAL A 69 -6.72 -15.26 4.35
C VAL A 69 -6.75 -14.24 5.49
N PRO A 70 -7.51 -14.48 6.58
CA PRO A 70 -7.42 -13.63 7.74
C PRO A 70 -6.00 -13.73 8.30
N VAL A 71 -5.33 -12.59 8.49
CA VAL A 71 -4.11 -12.53 9.28
C VAL A 71 -4.54 -12.84 10.71
N LEU A 72 -4.04 -13.94 11.28
CA LEU A 72 -4.17 -14.18 12.71
C LEU A 72 -3.47 -13.00 13.40
N GLN A 73 -4.24 -12.12 14.05
CA GLN A 73 -3.69 -11.09 14.91
C GLN A 73 -3.26 -11.80 16.20
N GLU A 74 -1.95 -11.93 16.40
CA GLU A 74 -1.37 -12.22 17.73
C GLU A 74 -1.34 -10.93 18.57
#